data_AF-A0A841FLL3-F1
#
_entry.id   AF-A0A841FLL3-F1
#
_cell.length_a   1.000
_cell.length_b   1.000
_cell.length_c   1.000
_cell.angle_alpha   90.00
_cell.angle_beta   90.00
_cell.angle_gamma   90.00
#
_symmetry.space_group_name_H-M   'P 1'
#
loop_
_entity.id
_entity.type
_entity.pdbx_description
1 polymer ?
#
loop_
_entity_poly.entity_id
_entity_poly.type
_entity_poly.pdbx_seq_one_letter_code
_entity_poly.pdbx_strand_id
1 'polypeptide(L)'
;MTDPTLVYNHGVMADGAGSIGTAIGKLNQQLADVEAGFKPIEETWQGEALTAYLQRRQQWRDAANSIRDILGRVQTALTQSSQNMSTTDKRAATYFQR
;
A
#
# COMPACT_ATOMS: atom_id res chain seq x y z
N MET A 1 -9.91 -30.26 -14.53
CA MET A 1 -9.82 -28.94 -15.17
C MET A 1 -9.64 -27.92 -14.06
N THR A 2 -8.53 -27.18 -14.03
CA THR A 2 -8.36 -26.03 -13.13
C THR A 2 -9.26 -24.90 -13.61
N ASP A 3 -10.01 -24.29 -12.69
CA ASP A 3 -10.97 -23.22 -13.03
C ASP A 3 -10.21 -21.94 -13.45
N PRO A 4 -10.39 -21.46 -14.68
CA PRO A 4 -9.72 -20.26 -15.18
C PRO A 4 -10.15 -18.97 -14.45
N THR A 5 -11.33 -18.93 -13.83
CA THR A 5 -11.81 -17.75 -13.08
C THR A 5 -11.07 -17.56 -11.76
N LEU A 6 -10.65 -18.65 -11.12
CA LEU A 6 -9.86 -18.65 -9.89
C LEU A 6 -8.42 -18.17 -10.14
N VAL A 7 -7.79 -18.67 -11.20
CA VAL A 7 -6.44 -18.23 -11.61
C VAL A 7 -6.44 -16.74 -11.99
N TYR A 8 -7.46 -16.29 -12.72
CA TYR A 8 -7.63 -14.88 -13.05
C TYR A 8 -7.74 -14.00 -11.81
N ASN A 9 -8.55 -14.40 -10.82
CA ASN A 9 -8.73 -13.64 -9.59
C ASN A 9 -7.40 -13.50 -8.80
N HIS A 10 -6.60 -14.57 -8.72
CA HIS A 10 -5.28 -14.54 -8.07
C HIS A 10 -4.30 -13.56 -8.74
N GLY A 11 -4.30 -13.48 -10.07
CA GLY A 11 -3.45 -12.53 -10.82
C GLY A 11 -3.81 -11.07 -10.53
N VAL A 12 -5.10 -10.75 -10.59
CA VAL A 12 -5.60 -9.38 -10.35
C VAL A 12 -5.32 -8.93 -8.90
N MET A 13 -5.38 -9.85 -7.94
CA MET A 13 -5.03 -9.55 -6.53
C MET A 13 -3.53 -9.28 -6.34
N ALA A 14 -2.66 -10.06 -6.99
CA ALA A 14 -1.20 -9.86 -6.92
C ALA A 14 -0.79 -8.52 -7.57
N ASP A 15 -1.39 -8.18 -8.71
CA ASP A 15 -1.17 -6.90 -9.41
C ASP A 15 -1.65 -5.71 -8.56
N GLY A 16 -2.77 -5.86 -7.86
CA GLY A 16 -3.26 -4.87 -6.90
C GLY A 16 -2.26 -4.61 -5.77
N ALA A 17 -1.71 -5.67 -5.16
CA ALA A 17 -0.70 -5.55 -4.11
C ALA A 17 0.60 -4.89 -4.60
N GLY A 18 1.05 -5.23 -5.82
CA GLY A 18 2.21 -4.57 -6.45
C GLY A 18 1.98 -3.08 -6.68
N SER A 19 0.81 -2.73 -7.23
CA SER A 19 0.41 -1.33 -7.49
C SER A 19 0.37 -0.50 -6.21
N ILE A 20 -0.07 -1.10 -5.12
CA ILE A 20 -0.08 -0.52 -3.77
C ILE A 20 1.34 -0.21 -3.28
N GLY A 21 2.27 -1.16 -3.40
CA GLY A 21 3.67 -0.95 -3.03
C GLY A 21 4.32 0.18 -3.83
N THR A 22 4.05 0.24 -5.14
CA THR A 22 4.53 1.33 -6.01
C THR A 22 3.95 2.69 -5.60
N ALA A 23 2.66 2.75 -5.27
CA ALA A 23 2.02 3.99 -4.81
C ALA A 23 2.65 4.51 -3.50
N ILE A 24 2.93 3.61 -2.54
CA ILE A 24 3.63 3.94 -1.29
C ILE A 24 5.04 4.47 -1.57
N GLY A 25 5.79 3.81 -2.45
CA GLY A 25 7.13 4.24 -2.83
C GLY A 25 7.13 5.64 -3.45
N LYS A 26 6.18 5.91 -4.34
CA LYS A 26 6.01 7.22 -4.98
C LYS A 26 5.64 8.32 -3.97
N LEU A 27 4.75 8.02 -3.02
CA LEU A 27 4.39 8.96 -1.95
C LEU A 27 5.60 9.32 -1.08
N ASN A 28 6.42 8.34 -0.72
CA ASN A 28 7.64 8.58 0.06
C ASN A 28 8.64 9.45 -0.72
N GLN A 29 8.82 9.18 -2.01
CA GLN A 29 9.72 9.97 -2.86
C GLN A 29 9.25 11.43 -2.95
N GLN A 30 7.96 11.65 -3.20
CA GLN A 30 7.41 13.01 -3.25
C GLN A 30 7.57 13.76 -1.93
N LEU A 31 7.40 13.08 -0.79
CA LEU A 31 7.66 13.68 0.51
C LEU A 31 9.15 14.06 0.67
N ALA A 32 10.07 13.17 0.30
CA ALA A 32 11.49 13.43 0.38
C ALA A 32 11.92 14.58 -0.55
N ASP A 33 11.36 14.66 -1.76
CA ASP A 33 11.65 15.73 -2.72
C ASP A 33 11.18 17.09 -2.20
N VAL A 34 9.98 17.11 -1.59
CA VAL A 34 9.42 18.31 -0.95
C VAL A 34 10.28 18.74 0.25
N GLU A 35 10.65 17.82 1.14
CA GLU A 35 11.54 18.11 2.28
C GLU A 35 12.92 18.61 1.82
N ALA A 36 13.49 18.01 0.76
CA ALA A 36 14.76 18.41 0.19
C ALA A 36 14.72 19.82 -0.43
N GLY A 37 13.60 20.18 -1.07
CA GLY A 37 13.39 21.51 -1.62
C GLY A 37 13.32 22.62 -0.56
N PHE A 38 12.92 22.28 0.67
CA PHE A 38 12.82 23.25 1.77
C PHE A 38 14.12 23.44 2.56
N LYS A 39 15.04 22.46 2.55
CA LYS A 39 16.35 22.55 3.20
C LYS A 39 17.12 23.86 2.96
N PRO A 40 17.24 24.38 1.73
CA PRO A 40 17.95 25.64 1.48
C PRO A 40 17.18 26.89 1.94
N ILE A 41 15.88 26.77 2.23
CA ILE A 41 14.99 27.89 2.61
C ILE A 41 14.82 27.95 4.14
N GLU A 42 15.11 26.86 4.86
CA GLU A 42 15.12 26.80 6.34
C GLU A 42 16.05 27.86 6.97
N GLU A 43 17.14 28.24 6.30
CA GLU A 43 18.01 29.34 6.77
C GLU A 43 17.32 30.71 6.71
N THR A 44 16.27 30.87 5.89
CA THR A 44 15.55 32.14 5.68
C THR A 44 14.20 32.20 6.41
N TRP A 45 13.60 31.07 6.79
CA TRP A 45 12.31 31.02 7.50
C TRP A 45 12.52 31.00 9.02
N GLN A 46 12.40 32.17 9.65
CA GLN A 46 12.48 32.31 11.11
C GLN A 46 11.08 32.37 11.74
N GLY A 47 10.94 31.82 12.96
CA GLY A 47 9.75 31.99 13.80
C GLY A 47 8.52 31.19 13.34
N GLU A 48 7.42 31.88 13.06
CA GLU A 48 6.08 31.30 12.87
C GLU A 48 5.97 30.44 11.59
N ALA A 49 6.72 30.78 10.54
CA ALA A 49 6.78 30.02 9.30
C ALA A 49 7.39 28.63 9.49
N LEU A 50 8.44 28.51 10.32
CA LEU A 50 9.07 27.24 10.66
C LEU A 50 8.09 26.34 11.45
N THR A 51 7.37 26.90 12.41
CA THR A 51 6.36 26.17 13.19
C THR A 51 5.22 25.64 12.32
N ALA A 52 4.68 26.48 11.44
CA ALA A 52 3.62 26.08 10.50
C ALA A 52 4.10 24.99 9.52
N TYR A 53 5.34 25.06 9.08
CA TYR A 53 5.97 24.02 8.26
C TYR A 53 6.08 22.69 9.00
N LEU A 54 6.64 22.69 10.21
CA LEU A 54 6.81 21.46 11.01
C LEU A 54 5.46 20.77 11.27
N GLN A 55 4.40 21.55 11.55
CA GLN A 55 3.04 21.01 11.69
C GLN A 55 2.54 20.36 10.41
N ARG A 56 2.68 21.04 9.26
CA ARG A 56 2.27 20.49 7.95
C ARG A 56 3.05 19.23 7.60
N ARG A 57 4.37 19.20 7.86
CA ARG A 57 5.22 18.02 7.65
C ARG A 57 4.73 16.84 8.49
N GLN A 58 4.39 17.09 9.76
CA GLN A 58 3.88 16.05 10.65
C GLN A 58 2.54 15.49 10.16
N GLN A 59 1.57 16.36 9.82
CA GLN A 59 0.28 15.94 9.27
C GLN A 59 0.43 15.09 8.00
N TRP A 60 1.36 15.48 7.12
CA TRP A 60 1.65 14.72 5.90
C TRP A 60 2.23 13.33 6.19
N ARG A 61 3.19 13.24 7.12
CA ARG A 61 3.74 11.94 7.56
C ARG A 61 2.67 11.05 8.17
N ASP A 62 1.77 11.61 8.96
CA ASP A 62 0.68 10.86 9.58
C ASP A 62 -0.31 10.34 8.54
N ALA A 63 -0.67 11.15 7.55
CA ALA A 63 -1.51 10.72 6.44
C ALA A 63 -0.83 9.60 5.61
N ALA A 64 0.46 9.73 5.31
CA ALA A 64 1.22 8.72 4.59
C ALA A 64 1.29 7.39 5.36
N ASN A 65 1.49 7.44 6.68
CA ASN A 65 1.46 6.25 7.53
C ASN A 65 0.08 5.61 7.58
N SER A 66 -0.99 6.40 7.69
CA SER A 66 -2.37 5.89 7.66
C SER A 66 -2.69 5.19 6.35
N ILE A 67 -2.27 5.75 5.21
CA ILE A 67 -2.39 5.11 3.90
C ILE A 67 -1.62 3.79 3.89
N ARG A 68 -0.38 3.78 4.40
CA ARG A 68 0.43 2.55 4.51
C ARG A 68 -0.28 1.47 5.34
N ASP A 69 -0.89 1.85 6.46
CA ASP A 69 -1.61 0.92 7.33
C ASP A 69 -2.86 0.35 6.67
N ILE A 70 -3.67 1.20 6.01
CA ILE A 70 -4.85 0.76 5.25
C ILE A 70 -4.43 -0.21 4.16
N LEU A 71 -3.39 0.13 3.41
CA LEU A 71 -2.86 -0.69 2.33
C LEU A 71 -2.30 -2.03 2.83
N GLY A 72 -1.60 -2.05 3.97
CA GLY A 72 -1.15 -3.29 4.62
C GLY A 72 -2.30 -4.18 5.07
N ARG A 73 -3.39 -3.58 5.58
CA ARG A 73 -4.63 -4.31 5.92
C ARG A 73 -5.29 -4.91 4.68
N VAL A 74 -5.36 -4.15 3.58
CA VAL A 74 -5.90 -4.64 2.30
C VAL A 74 -5.05 -5.80 1.78
N GLN A 75 -3.73 -5.68 1.79
CA GLN A 75 -2.82 -6.77 1.37
C GLN A 75 -3.02 -8.03 2.22
N THR A 76 -3.16 -7.87 3.55
CA THR A 76 -3.41 -8.99 4.47
C THR A 76 -4.75 -9.67 4.15
N ALA A 77 -5.80 -8.88 3.94
CA ALA A 77 -7.12 -9.39 3.60
C ALA A 77 -7.13 -10.15 2.26
N LEU A 78 -6.44 -9.61 1.24
CA LEU A 78 -6.27 -10.27 -0.06
C LEU A 78 -5.49 -11.60 0.07
N THR A 79 -4.42 -11.62 0.86
CA THR A 79 -3.63 -12.84 1.10
C THR A 79 -4.45 -13.90 1.82
N GLN A 80 -5.20 -13.52 2.86
CA GLN A 80 -6.10 -14.43 3.58
C GLN A 80 -7.22 -14.96 2.67
N SER A 81 -7.81 -14.09 1.84
CA SER A 81 -8.84 -14.50 0.87
C SER A 81 -8.29 -15.52 -0.12
N SER A 82 -7.12 -15.27 -0.71
CA SER A 82 -6.40 -16.20 -1.59
C SER A 82 -6.10 -17.55 -0.92
N GLN A 83 -5.67 -17.56 0.34
CA GLN A 83 -5.41 -18.79 1.10
C GLN A 83 -6.70 -19.62 1.34
N ASN A 84 -7.79 -18.94 1.66
CA ASN A 84 -9.10 -19.56 1.87
C ASN A 84 -9.67 -20.13 0.56
N MET A 85 -9.49 -19.42 -0.55
CA MET A 85 -9.89 -19.86 -1.88
C MET A 85 -9.08 -21.10 -2.30
N SER A 86 -7.75 -21.08 -2.18
CA SER A 86 -6.90 -22.24 -2.47
C SER A 86 -7.27 -23.48 -1.64
N THR A 87 -7.64 -23.28 -0.37
CA THR A 87 -8.07 -24.39 0.51
C THR A 87 -9.42 -24.96 0.07
N THR A 88 -10.35 -24.09 -0.29
CA THR A 88 -11.68 -24.47 -0.80
C THR A 88 -11.57 -25.20 -2.13
N ASP A 89 -10.74 -24.71 -3.05
CA ASP A 89 -10.46 -25.33 -4.34
C ASP A 89 -9.84 -26.71 -4.18
N LYS A 90 -8.81 -26.85 -3.33
CA LYS A 90 -8.19 -28.15 -3.06
C LYS A 90 -9.23 -29.14 -2.55
N ARG A 91 -10.11 -28.72 -1.63
CA ARG A 91 -11.20 -29.56 -1.11
C ARG A 91 -12.20 -29.92 -2.20
N ALA A 92 -12.64 -28.96 -3.02
CA ALA A 92 -13.56 -29.18 -4.12
C ALA A 92 -12.98 -30.15 -5.17
N ALA A 93 -11.71 -29.96 -5.55
CA ALA A 93 -11.00 -30.84 -6.48
C ALA A 93 -10.93 -32.29 -5.99
N THR A 94 -10.79 -32.53 -4.68
CA THR A 94 -10.85 -33.88 -4.10
C THR A 94 -12.22 -34.55 -4.31
N TYR A 95 -13.31 -33.79 -4.37
CA TYR A 95 -14.66 -34.32 -4.63
C TYR A 95 -14.93 -34.58 -6.12
N PHE A 96 -14.28 -33.85 -7.03
CA PHE A 96 -14.44 -34.01 -8.49
C PHE A 96 -13.52 -35.09 -9.10
N GLN A 97 -12.69 -35.78 -8.29
CA GLN A 97 -11.82 -36.88 -8.73
C GLN A 97 -12.38 -38.29 -8.43
N ARG A 98 -13.62 -38.39 -7.93
CA ARG A 98 -14.40 -39.64 -7.89
C ARG A 98 -15.48 -39.60 -8.96
#